data_AF-A0A2A2R1Q4-F1
#
_entry.id   AF-A0A2A2R1Q4-F1
#
_cell.length_a   1.000
_cell.length_b   1.000
_cell.length_c   1.000
_cell.angle_alpha   90.00
_cell.angle_beta   90.00
_cell.angle_gamma   90.00
#
_symmetry.space_group_name_H-M   'P 1'
#
loop_
_entity.id
_entity.type
_entity.pdbx_description
1 polymer ?
#
loop_
_entity_poly.entity_id
_entity_poly.type
_entity_poly.pdbx_seq_one_letter_code
_entity_poly.pdbx_strand_id
1 'polypeptide(L)'
;MLVRGIWNRVAAAVLFVGVFTPLACLGMKVVVSDGKQPVPAGAKLVLTSDQPEYFLGENILITFTLTNEGKEPFIISVGGDYRGTGYQLRYRFTVLDEKGQTLPNPFPDAVNFGGVLQGYEILPGESFETSLALMQYWQFDTPGLYTIRVTHDLGWDATTGKLPVGEIKLRLKMPNAEEAEKVVKAMEVLPEQKALHMNQKHPNYEDWHCLRYPVYLKPVLQRAKFRQLKTLDAIGSIPTPEATQALITLVRESNWEYRTKAAELLARRLPEPQRSSRLKNRWYFNLKRQQHLEKLAQQSWKPSLQDEVRALALEWIRNPDSKAVALGARMLQCVEKTEDAPQIFEALERALSATFSSRSGATDNILNFPSPIYELLSATELLYDKGYELKPDGQARTLAYFDYLAVIRPPEMPEDWLTTMDIHASSGSYAIREMALYSMPQPAPDSCVKYVKLGLKDSDLGVVQAACRMAGTSKRSELLQPVLDVLRTSHHRWLMQAAADAAVTLNGQYEVWTI
;
A
#
# COMPACT_ATOMS: atom_id res chain seq x y z
N MET A 1 17.66 -27.02 28.39
CA MET A 1 17.37 -26.54 27.03
C MET A 1 15.95 -26.98 26.63
N LEU A 2 14.91 -26.47 27.31
CA LEU A 2 13.48 -26.73 26.97
C LEU A 2 12.50 -25.88 27.83
N VAL A 3 12.71 -24.56 28.00
CA VAL A 3 11.73 -23.65 28.68
C VAL A 3 11.69 -22.24 28.06
N ARG A 4 12.16 -22.02 26.83
CA ARG A 4 12.24 -20.68 26.21
C ARG A 4 11.09 -20.30 25.24
N GLY A 5 10.06 -21.14 25.10
CA GLY A 5 9.10 -21.02 23.99
C GLY A 5 7.78 -20.27 24.25
N ILE A 6 7.41 -19.93 25.48
CA ILE A 6 6.00 -19.57 25.80
C ILE A 6 5.80 -18.09 26.19
N TRP A 7 6.85 -17.37 26.60
CA TRP A 7 6.66 -16.05 27.21
C TRP A 7 6.62 -14.85 26.25
N ASN A 8 7.08 -14.99 25.00
CA ASN A 8 7.13 -13.88 24.04
C ASN A 8 5.80 -13.57 23.32
N ARG A 9 4.72 -14.32 23.57
CA ARG A 9 3.41 -14.09 22.93
C ARG A 9 2.39 -13.32 23.78
N VAL A 10 2.64 -13.14 25.08
CA VAL A 10 1.68 -12.48 25.99
C VAL A 10 1.93 -10.97 26.12
N ALA A 11 3.18 -10.51 25.96
CA ALA A 11 3.52 -9.10 26.17
C ALA A 11 3.09 -8.15 25.03
N ALA A 12 2.75 -8.66 23.84
CA ALA A 12 2.35 -7.83 22.70
C ALA A 12 0.85 -7.43 22.71
N ALA A 13 0.05 -7.95 23.64
CA ALA A 13 -1.41 -7.78 23.63
C ALA A 13 -1.96 -6.63 24.50
N VAL A 14 -1.14 -5.96 25.32
CA VAL A 14 -1.66 -5.07 26.39
C VAL A 14 -1.49 -3.56 26.14
N LEU A 15 -0.82 -3.13 25.06
CA LEU A 15 -0.50 -1.71 24.81
C LEU A 15 -1.36 -1.05 23.71
N PHE A 16 -2.67 -1.27 23.72
CA PHE A 16 -3.62 -0.61 22.81
C PHE A 16 -4.92 -0.13 23.49
N VAL A 17 -4.83 0.35 24.73
CA VAL A 17 -5.95 1.02 25.41
C VAL A 17 -5.67 2.53 25.43
N GLY A 18 -5.94 3.18 24.30
CA GLY A 18 -5.86 4.64 24.14
C GLY A 18 -7.23 5.22 23.83
N VAL A 19 -7.86 5.84 24.83
CA VAL A 19 -9.00 6.78 24.75
C VAL A 19 -10.26 6.25 24.05
N PHE A 20 -11.05 5.45 24.76
CA PHE A 20 -12.48 5.27 24.46
C PHE A 20 -13.27 6.40 25.12
N THR A 21 -13.83 7.32 24.32
CA THR A 21 -14.94 8.18 24.74
C THR A 21 -16.15 7.29 25.08
N PRO A 22 -16.88 7.51 26.19
CA PRO A 22 -17.99 6.64 26.56
C PRO A 22 -19.19 6.90 25.63
N LEU A 23 -19.36 6.04 24.63
CA LEU A 23 -20.56 5.93 23.80
C LEU A 23 -21.70 5.27 24.60
N ALA A 24 -22.07 5.84 25.75
CA ALA A 24 -23.00 5.22 26.70
C ALA A 24 -24.50 5.47 26.37
N CYS A 25 -24.84 6.16 25.28
CA CYS A 25 -26.22 6.58 25.01
C CYS A 25 -27.04 5.65 24.08
N LEU A 26 -26.53 4.47 23.68
CA LEU A 26 -27.25 3.59 22.74
C LEU A 26 -27.55 2.16 23.25
N GLY A 27 -27.31 1.85 24.53
CA GLY A 27 -27.70 0.55 25.10
C GLY A 27 -27.04 -0.70 24.48
N MET A 28 -26.07 -0.54 23.57
CA MET A 28 -25.32 -1.65 22.98
C MET A 28 -24.33 -2.23 23.99
N LYS A 29 -24.61 -3.45 24.49
CA LYS A 29 -23.63 -4.24 25.24
C LYS A 29 -22.60 -4.80 24.27
N VAL A 30 -21.37 -4.28 24.31
CA VAL A 30 -20.24 -4.90 23.62
C VAL A 30 -19.87 -6.16 24.40
N VAL A 31 -20.27 -7.33 23.90
CA VAL A 31 -19.88 -8.63 24.46
C VAL A 31 -18.64 -9.12 23.71
N VAL A 32 -17.52 -9.21 24.42
CA VAL A 32 -16.31 -9.89 23.92
C VAL A 32 -16.44 -11.34 24.36
N SER A 33 -16.65 -12.28 23.43
CA SER A 33 -16.69 -13.71 23.76
C SER A 33 -15.28 -14.30 23.76
N ASP A 34 -14.87 -14.90 24.88
CA ASP A 34 -13.64 -15.67 24.98
C ASP A 34 -13.81 -17.05 24.30
N GLY A 35 -13.77 -17.06 22.97
CA GLY A 35 -13.81 -18.29 22.16
C GLY A 35 -14.87 -18.31 21.06
N LYS A 36 -14.70 -19.25 20.11
CA LYS A 36 -15.68 -19.47 19.03
C LYS A 36 -16.89 -20.23 19.55
N GLN A 37 -18.09 -19.72 19.29
CA GLN A 37 -19.35 -20.37 19.66
C GLN A 37 -19.78 -21.42 18.62
N PRO A 38 -20.56 -22.45 18.99
CA PRO A 38 -21.10 -23.36 18.00
C PRO A 38 -22.07 -22.66 17.04
N VAL A 39 -22.24 -23.18 15.82
CA VAL A 39 -23.20 -22.63 14.85
C VAL A 39 -24.63 -22.80 15.37
N PRO A 40 -25.40 -21.72 15.58
CA PRO A 40 -26.77 -21.83 16.08
C PRO A 40 -27.70 -22.53 15.07
N ALA A 41 -28.47 -23.51 15.51
CA ALA A 41 -29.37 -24.28 14.63
C ALA A 41 -30.47 -23.42 13.96
N GLY A 42 -30.86 -22.31 14.57
CA GLY A 42 -31.84 -21.35 14.05
C GLY A 42 -31.26 -20.23 13.19
N ALA A 43 -29.95 -20.22 12.92
CA ALA A 43 -29.34 -19.17 12.12
C ALA A 43 -29.62 -19.38 10.62
N LYS A 44 -30.38 -18.45 10.01
CA LYS A 44 -30.69 -18.48 8.58
C LYS A 44 -30.14 -17.26 7.88
N LEU A 45 -29.49 -17.49 6.74
CA LEU A 45 -28.91 -16.44 5.91
C LEU A 45 -29.66 -16.35 4.58
N VAL A 46 -30.07 -15.13 4.21
CA VAL A 46 -30.69 -14.81 2.92
C VAL A 46 -29.90 -13.68 2.26
N LEU A 47 -29.75 -13.76 0.93
CA LEU A 47 -29.23 -12.66 0.12
C LEU A 47 -30.38 -12.07 -0.71
N THR A 48 -30.45 -10.75 -0.74
CA THR A 48 -31.37 -10.02 -1.62
C THR A 48 -30.64 -8.91 -2.37
N SER A 49 -31.21 -8.47 -3.49
CA SER A 49 -30.79 -7.30 -4.25
C SER A 49 -32.01 -6.46 -4.58
N ASP A 50 -31.82 -5.18 -4.87
CA ASP A 50 -32.94 -4.29 -5.21
C ASP A 50 -33.56 -4.63 -6.58
N GLN A 51 -32.77 -5.24 -7.47
CA GLN A 51 -33.20 -5.63 -8.82
C GLN A 51 -32.58 -7.00 -9.20
N PRO A 52 -33.23 -7.78 -10.08
CA PRO A 52 -32.69 -9.05 -10.56
C PRO A 52 -31.68 -8.90 -11.71
N GLU A 53 -31.60 -7.72 -12.32
CA GLU A 53 -30.78 -7.43 -13.49
C GLU A 53 -30.05 -6.09 -13.32
N TYR A 54 -28.79 -6.04 -13.76
CA TYR A 54 -27.93 -4.87 -13.70
C TYR A 54 -27.08 -4.74 -14.98
N PHE A 55 -26.62 -3.54 -15.28
CA PHE A 55 -25.54 -3.31 -16.23
C PHE A 55 -24.18 -3.50 -15.55
N LEU A 56 -23.26 -4.13 -16.28
CA LEU A 56 -21.84 -4.15 -15.94
C LEU A 56 -21.34 -2.71 -15.87
N GLY A 57 -21.04 -2.24 -14.65
CA GLY A 57 -20.60 -0.88 -14.38
C GLY A 57 -21.40 -0.19 -13.28
N GLU A 58 -22.56 -0.74 -12.92
CA GLU A 58 -23.33 -0.29 -11.77
C GLU A 58 -22.69 -0.76 -10.45
N ASN A 59 -22.89 0.02 -9.38
CA ASN A 59 -22.56 -0.40 -8.03
C ASN A 59 -23.68 -1.33 -7.51
N ILE A 60 -23.40 -2.62 -7.46
CA ILE A 60 -24.38 -3.65 -7.06
C ILE A 60 -24.24 -3.93 -5.57
N LEU A 61 -25.26 -3.55 -4.78
CA LEU A 61 -25.35 -3.87 -3.37
C LEU A 61 -26.19 -5.12 -3.13
N ILE A 62 -25.59 -6.14 -2.52
CA ILE A 62 -26.30 -7.33 -2.03
C ILE A 62 -26.58 -7.12 -0.54
N THR A 63 -27.83 -7.28 -0.12
CA THR A 63 -28.18 -7.27 1.31
C THR A 63 -27.99 -8.67 1.88
N PHE A 64 -27.10 -8.78 2.85
CA PHE A 64 -26.85 -9.97 3.67
C PHE A 64 -27.73 -9.86 4.92
N THR A 65 -28.74 -10.73 5.02
CA THR A 65 -29.68 -10.76 6.17
C THR A 65 -29.54 -12.08 6.90
N LEU A 66 -29.05 -12.02 8.14
CA LEU A 66 -28.97 -13.15 9.05
C LEU A 66 -30.09 -13.06 10.08
N THR A 67 -31.01 -14.00 10.06
CA THR A 67 -32.17 -14.07 10.97
C THR A 67 -31.97 -15.17 12.00
N ASN A 68 -32.38 -14.90 13.23
CA ASN A 68 -32.51 -15.93 14.26
C ASN A 68 -33.93 -16.54 14.23
N GLU A 69 -34.09 -17.65 13.52
CA GLU A 69 -35.34 -18.44 13.52
C GLU A 69 -35.41 -19.45 14.70
N GLY A 70 -34.43 -19.41 15.61
CA GLY A 70 -34.36 -20.25 16.79
C GLY A 70 -35.18 -19.73 17.96
N LYS A 71 -34.97 -20.34 19.13
CA LYS A 71 -35.62 -19.96 20.39
C LYS A 71 -34.70 -19.26 21.39
N GLU A 72 -33.39 -19.36 21.18
CA GLU A 72 -32.37 -18.77 22.05
C GLU A 72 -31.64 -17.65 21.31
N PRO A 73 -31.22 -16.58 22.01
CA PRO A 73 -30.37 -15.56 21.41
C PRO A 73 -29.00 -16.16 21.07
N PHE A 74 -28.33 -15.56 20.08
CA PHE A 74 -26.93 -15.88 19.79
C PHE A 74 -26.14 -14.62 19.46
N ILE A 75 -24.82 -14.70 19.62
CA ILE A 75 -23.92 -13.59 19.33
C ILE A 75 -23.20 -13.86 18.00
N ILE A 76 -23.09 -12.83 17.18
CA ILE A 76 -22.23 -12.81 16.00
C ILE A 76 -21.10 -11.82 16.17
N SER A 77 -19.98 -12.09 15.50
CA SER A 77 -18.83 -11.20 15.43
C SER A 77 -18.50 -10.86 13.98
N VAL A 78 -18.51 -9.56 13.65
CA VAL A 78 -18.25 -9.01 12.30
C VAL A 78 -17.16 -7.94 12.35
N GLY A 79 -16.57 -7.65 11.19
CA GLY A 79 -15.41 -6.76 11.06
C GLY A 79 -14.10 -7.38 11.53
N GLY A 80 -13.15 -6.52 11.93
CA GLY A 80 -11.81 -6.90 12.35
C GLY A 80 -10.82 -7.15 11.21
N ASP A 81 -11.23 -6.99 9.96
CA ASP A 81 -10.52 -7.57 8.81
C ASP A 81 -10.64 -6.76 7.50
N TYR A 82 -10.95 -5.47 7.59
CA TYR A 82 -11.19 -4.60 6.44
C TYR A 82 -10.05 -3.61 6.17
N ARG A 83 -9.09 -3.44 7.10
CA ARG A 83 -7.95 -2.54 6.89
C ARG A 83 -7.01 -3.16 5.86
N GLY A 84 -6.77 -2.44 4.77
CA GLY A 84 -5.93 -2.88 3.65
C GLY A 84 -6.71 -3.07 2.35
N THR A 85 -8.00 -3.39 2.44
CA THR A 85 -8.86 -3.70 1.27
C THR A 85 -10.01 -2.73 1.12
N GLY A 86 -10.47 -2.12 2.22
CA GLY A 86 -11.66 -1.25 2.23
C GLY A 86 -12.98 -2.01 2.36
N TYR A 87 -12.95 -3.34 2.34
CA TYR A 87 -14.09 -4.23 2.52
C TYR A 87 -13.72 -5.44 3.41
N GLN A 88 -14.72 -6.08 4.01
CA GLN A 88 -14.54 -7.14 5.02
C GLN A 88 -14.19 -8.50 4.37
N LEU A 89 -13.05 -9.08 4.72
CA LEU A 89 -12.52 -10.29 4.08
C LEU A 89 -13.16 -11.61 4.54
N ARG A 90 -13.88 -11.61 5.66
CA ARG A 90 -14.57 -12.77 6.23
C ARG A 90 -15.87 -13.09 5.51
N TYR A 91 -16.41 -12.17 4.68
CA TYR A 91 -17.45 -12.50 3.71
C TYR A 91 -16.81 -13.24 2.54
N ARG A 92 -17.04 -14.55 2.48
CA ARG A 92 -16.50 -15.42 1.45
C ARG A 92 -17.51 -15.56 0.33
N PHE A 93 -17.16 -15.00 -0.83
CA PHE A 93 -17.95 -15.09 -2.04
C PHE A 93 -17.58 -16.35 -2.83
N THR A 94 -18.59 -17.00 -3.39
CA THR A 94 -18.45 -17.98 -4.46
C THR A 94 -19.38 -17.57 -5.58
N VAL A 95 -18.83 -17.30 -6.76
CA VAL A 95 -19.59 -16.84 -7.91
C VAL A 95 -19.52 -17.89 -9.00
N LEU A 96 -20.69 -18.34 -9.45
CA LEU A 96 -20.84 -19.29 -10.54
C LEU A 96 -21.39 -18.57 -11.77
N ASP A 97 -20.85 -18.87 -12.95
CA ASP A 97 -21.39 -18.42 -14.21
C ASP A 97 -22.67 -19.17 -14.62
N GLU A 98 -23.22 -18.86 -15.80
CA GLU A 98 -24.44 -19.47 -16.33
C GLU A 98 -24.29 -20.99 -16.56
N LYS A 99 -23.06 -21.47 -16.74
CA LYS A 99 -22.73 -22.89 -16.90
C LYS A 99 -22.47 -23.58 -15.55
N GLY A 100 -22.60 -22.86 -14.44
CA GLY A 100 -22.32 -23.36 -13.10
C GLY A 100 -20.82 -23.45 -12.77
N GLN A 101 -19.94 -22.85 -13.57
CA GLN A 101 -18.50 -22.85 -13.34
C GLN A 101 -18.13 -21.74 -12.37
N THR A 102 -17.31 -22.07 -11.37
CA THR A 102 -16.79 -21.09 -10.42
C THR A 102 -15.85 -20.12 -11.13
N LEU A 103 -16.14 -18.83 -11.04
CA LEU A 103 -15.21 -17.80 -11.49
C LEU A 103 -13.94 -17.80 -10.59
N PRO A 104 -12.78 -17.40 -11.09
CA PRO A 104 -11.61 -17.19 -10.23
C PRO A 104 -11.82 -15.96 -9.34
N ASN A 105 -11.46 -16.08 -8.05
CA ASN A 105 -11.42 -14.93 -7.16
C ASN A 105 -10.34 -13.94 -7.66
N PRO A 106 -10.68 -12.68 -7.97
CA PRO A 106 -9.69 -11.70 -8.41
C PRO A 106 -8.67 -11.32 -7.32
N PHE A 107 -8.97 -11.59 -6.05
CA PHE A 107 -8.17 -11.21 -4.89
C PHE A 107 -8.03 -12.38 -3.88
N PRO A 108 -7.45 -13.53 -4.27
CA PRO A 108 -7.42 -14.73 -3.41
C PRO A 108 -6.65 -14.49 -2.10
N ASP A 109 -5.70 -13.57 -2.10
CA ASP A 109 -4.79 -13.31 -1.01
C ASP A 109 -4.94 -11.89 -0.43
N ALA A 110 -6.11 -11.26 -0.46
CA ALA A 110 -6.28 -9.87 0.00
C ALA A 110 -5.56 -9.55 1.35
N VAL A 111 -4.83 -8.44 1.41
CA VAL A 111 -4.02 -8.08 2.60
C VAL A 111 -4.93 -7.61 3.72
N ASN A 112 -4.76 -8.20 4.90
CA ASN A 112 -5.51 -7.86 6.11
C ASN A 112 -4.58 -7.25 7.16
N PHE A 113 -4.75 -5.96 7.44
CA PHE A 113 -4.08 -5.23 8.54
C PHE A 113 -4.96 -5.10 9.78
N GLY A 114 -5.93 -5.99 9.93
CA GLY A 114 -6.90 -6.02 11.02
C GLY A 114 -8.08 -5.07 10.80
N GLY A 115 -8.69 -4.63 11.91
CA GLY A 115 -9.87 -3.78 11.91
C GLY A 115 -10.49 -3.71 13.29
N VAL A 116 -11.57 -2.95 13.42
CA VAL A 116 -12.40 -2.99 14.62
C VAL A 116 -13.34 -4.18 14.51
N LEU A 117 -13.28 -5.08 15.49
CA LEU A 117 -14.20 -6.20 15.64
C LEU A 117 -15.42 -5.75 16.47
N GLN A 118 -16.62 -6.12 16.04
CA GLN A 118 -17.86 -5.78 16.75
C GLN A 118 -18.69 -7.05 16.97
N GLY A 119 -19.29 -7.16 18.16
CA GLY A 119 -20.20 -8.23 18.54
C GLY A 119 -21.66 -7.74 18.51
N TYR A 120 -22.57 -8.56 18.01
CA TYR A 120 -24.02 -8.29 18.00
C TYR A 120 -24.77 -9.49 18.57
N GLU A 121 -25.64 -9.26 19.54
CA GLU A 121 -26.62 -10.24 19.99
C GLU A 121 -27.86 -10.16 19.09
N ILE A 122 -28.36 -11.30 18.62
CA ILE A 122 -29.57 -11.40 17.80
C ILE A 122 -30.60 -12.21 18.56
N LEU A 123 -31.69 -11.56 18.97
CA LEU A 123 -32.78 -12.22 19.68
C LEU A 123 -33.63 -13.09 18.73
N PRO A 124 -34.40 -14.07 19.25
CA PRO A 124 -35.35 -14.83 18.44
C PRO A 124 -36.29 -13.92 17.63
N GLY A 125 -36.36 -14.17 16.32
CA GLY A 125 -37.14 -13.37 15.37
C GLY A 125 -36.46 -12.10 14.86
N GLU A 126 -35.34 -11.67 15.45
CA GLU A 126 -34.57 -10.52 14.97
C GLU A 126 -33.62 -10.90 13.83
N SER A 127 -33.14 -9.86 13.14
CA SER A 127 -32.20 -10.01 12.04
C SER A 127 -31.05 -9.02 12.14
N PHE A 128 -29.87 -9.47 11.71
CA PHE A 128 -28.73 -8.62 11.39
C PHE A 128 -28.68 -8.39 9.88
N GLU A 129 -28.56 -7.13 9.46
CA GLU A 129 -28.52 -6.76 8.04
C GLU A 129 -27.28 -5.96 7.68
N THR A 130 -26.66 -6.25 6.54
CA THR A 130 -25.61 -5.38 6.00
C THR A 130 -25.56 -5.44 4.48
N SER A 131 -25.17 -4.34 3.84
CA SER A 131 -24.99 -4.31 2.37
C SER A 131 -23.54 -4.59 1.99
N LEU A 132 -23.37 -5.53 1.06
CA LEU A 132 -22.09 -5.93 0.49
C LEU A 132 -22.00 -5.40 -0.94
N ALA A 133 -21.01 -4.54 -1.21
CA ALA A 133 -20.76 -3.99 -2.54
C ALA A 133 -20.09 -5.03 -3.43
N LEU A 134 -20.89 -5.81 -4.17
CA LEU A 134 -20.47 -6.99 -4.91
C LEU A 134 -19.26 -6.72 -5.81
N MET A 135 -19.21 -5.55 -6.46
CA MET A 135 -18.14 -5.16 -7.40
C MET A 135 -16.78 -4.94 -6.72
N GLN A 136 -16.74 -4.79 -5.39
CA GLN A 136 -15.49 -4.72 -4.61
C GLN A 136 -14.96 -6.12 -4.25
N TYR A 137 -15.86 -7.11 -4.14
CA TYR A 137 -15.51 -8.50 -3.84
C TYR A 137 -15.18 -9.31 -5.10
N TRP A 138 -15.83 -9.00 -6.22
CA TRP A 138 -15.72 -9.79 -7.43
C TRP A 138 -15.68 -8.96 -8.70
N GLN A 139 -14.95 -9.47 -9.70
CA GLN A 139 -14.83 -8.85 -11.02
C GLN A 139 -15.61 -9.68 -12.05
N PHE A 140 -16.51 -9.01 -12.79
CA PHE A 140 -17.32 -9.62 -13.84
C PHE A 140 -16.87 -9.08 -15.19
N ASP A 141 -16.15 -9.86 -15.98
CA ASP A 141 -15.62 -9.39 -17.26
C ASP A 141 -16.58 -9.62 -18.45
N THR A 142 -17.67 -10.37 -18.23
CA THR A 142 -18.62 -10.76 -19.29
C THR A 142 -20.07 -10.60 -18.82
N PRO A 143 -21.02 -10.35 -19.74
CA PRO A 143 -22.44 -10.40 -19.42
C PRO A 143 -22.91 -11.85 -19.27
N GLY A 144 -23.95 -12.08 -18.46
CA GLY A 144 -24.47 -13.42 -18.21
C GLY A 144 -25.38 -13.50 -16.99
N LEU A 145 -25.90 -14.70 -16.72
CA LEU A 145 -26.58 -15.03 -15.47
C LEU A 145 -25.57 -15.60 -14.48
N TYR A 146 -25.47 -15.02 -13.30
CA TYR A 146 -24.55 -15.44 -12.25
C TYR A 146 -25.29 -15.93 -11.02
N THR A 147 -24.80 -16.99 -10.40
CA THR A 147 -25.22 -17.43 -9.07
C THR A 147 -24.18 -17.00 -8.05
N ILE A 148 -24.58 -16.18 -7.09
CA ILE A 148 -23.71 -15.59 -6.07
C ILE A 148 -24.06 -16.22 -4.74
N ARG A 149 -23.06 -16.82 -4.11
CA ARG A 149 -23.15 -17.40 -2.78
C ARG A 149 -22.24 -16.63 -1.83
N VAL A 150 -22.76 -16.33 -0.65
CA VAL A 150 -21.99 -15.67 0.41
C VAL A 150 -22.11 -16.47 1.70
N THR A 151 -20.97 -16.65 2.37
CA THR A 151 -20.91 -17.19 3.73
C THR A 151 -19.97 -16.35 4.58
N HIS A 152 -20.15 -16.39 5.90
CA HIS A 152 -19.34 -15.68 6.86
C HIS A 152 -19.21 -16.55 8.12
N ASP A 153 -18.05 -16.54 8.78
CA ASP A 153 -17.83 -17.38 9.97
C ASP A 153 -18.56 -16.86 11.22
N LEU A 154 -18.84 -15.54 11.27
CA LEU A 154 -19.64 -14.86 12.30
C LEU A 154 -19.11 -15.03 13.73
N GLY A 155 -17.83 -15.42 13.89
CA GLY A 155 -17.25 -15.75 15.19
C GLY A 155 -17.57 -17.17 15.67
N TRP A 156 -18.24 -17.97 14.83
CA TRP A 156 -18.61 -19.34 15.14
C TRP A 156 -17.53 -20.35 14.73
N ASP A 157 -17.57 -21.50 15.38
CA ASP A 157 -16.73 -22.65 15.07
C ASP A 157 -17.38 -23.49 13.96
N ALA A 158 -16.85 -23.36 12.74
CA ALA A 158 -17.30 -24.12 11.58
C ALA A 158 -17.14 -25.65 11.72
N THR A 159 -16.44 -26.15 12.74
CA THR A 159 -16.34 -27.60 13.03
C THR A 159 -17.59 -28.14 13.74
N THR A 160 -18.37 -27.28 14.38
CA THR A 160 -19.56 -27.66 15.16
C THR A 160 -20.83 -27.78 14.32
N GLY A 161 -20.79 -27.31 13.07
CA GLY A 161 -21.94 -27.31 12.18
C GLY A 161 -21.64 -26.60 10.86
N LYS A 162 -22.55 -26.73 9.90
CA LYS A 162 -22.42 -26.06 8.60
C LYS A 162 -22.75 -24.57 8.75
N LEU A 163 -21.80 -23.70 8.40
CA LEU A 163 -22.06 -22.26 8.33
C LEU A 163 -23.23 -21.96 7.37
N PRO A 164 -24.11 -21.00 7.70
CA PRO A 164 -25.19 -20.62 6.81
C PRO A 164 -24.60 -20.01 5.52
N VAL A 165 -25.28 -20.28 4.40
CA VAL A 165 -24.92 -19.79 3.08
C VAL A 165 -26.15 -19.15 2.47
N GLY A 166 -26.05 -17.89 2.09
CA GLY A 166 -27.06 -17.21 1.31
C GLY A 166 -26.73 -17.33 -0.18
N GLU A 167 -27.76 -17.41 -1.02
CA GLU A 167 -27.64 -17.54 -2.47
C GLU A 167 -28.60 -16.57 -3.17
N ILE A 168 -28.12 -15.93 -4.24
CA ILE A 168 -28.94 -15.11 -5.14
C ILE A 168 -28.49 -15.30 -6.59
N LYS A 169 -29.41 -15.12 -7.55
CA LYS A 169 -29.09 -15.10 -8.98
C LYS A 169 -29.29 -13.70 -9.56
N LEU A 170 -28.28 -13.18 -10.24
CA LEU A 170 -28.30 -11.86 -10.88
C LEU A 170 -27.95 -11.97 -12.35
N ARG A 171 -28.65 -11.23 -13.21
CA ARG A 171 -28.31 -11.08 -14.63
C ARG A 171 -27.51 -9.81 -14.84
N LEU A 172 -26.33 -9.92 -15.46
CA LEU A 172 -25.49 -8.79 -15.81
C LEU A 172 -25.48 -8.58 -17.33
N LYS A 173 -25.66 -7.33 -17.77
CA LYS A 173 -25.66 -6.94 -19.20
C LYS A 173 -24.51 -5.98 -19.50
N MET A 174 -23.89 -6.11 -20.66
CA MET A 174 -22.98 -5.07 -21.15
C MET A 174 -23.83 -3.93 -21.70
N PRO A 175 -23.70 -2.70 -21.20
CA PRO A 175 -24.47 -1.58 -21.75
C PRO A 175 -23.97 -1.22 -23.15
N ASN A 176 -24.89 -0.77 -24.00
CA ASN A 176 -24.55 -0.03 -25.20
C ASN A 176 -24.14 1.43 -24.87
N ALA A 177 -23.82 2.25 -25.87
CA ALA A 177 -23.35 3.62 -25.65
C ALA A 177 -24.39 4.53 -24.96
N GLU A 178 -25.68 4.38 -25.27
CA GLU A 178 -26.75 5.16 -24.66
C GLU A 178 -27.03 4.72 -23.22
N GLU A 179 -27.00 3.41 -22.97
CA GLU A 179 -27.15 2.82 -21.63
C GLU A 179 -25.96 3.20 -20.75
N ALA A 180 -24.75 3.20 -21.28
CA ALA A 180 -23.56 3.64 -20.56
C ALA A 180 -23.69 5.10 -20.11
N GLU A 181 -24.14 5.99 -21.00
CA GLU A 181 -24.43 7.39 -20.64
C GLU A 181 -25.49 7.50 -19.53
N LYS A 182 -26.54 6.68 -19.56
CA LYS A 182 -27.55 6.64 -18.49
C LYS A 182 -26.98 6.18 -17.16
N VAL A 183 -26.15 5.13 -17.16
CA VAL A 183 -25.50 4.62 -15.94
C VAL A 183 -24.55 5.66 -15.36
N VAL A 184 -23.76 6.37 -16.18
CA VAL A 184 -22.90 7.45 -15.67
C VAL A 184 -23.74 8.59 -15.08
N LYS A 185 -24.83 9.01 -15.73
CA LYS A 185 -25.75 10.01 -15.16
C LYS A 185 -26.36 9.58 -13.83
N ALA A 186 -26.73 8.31 -13.71
CA ALA A 186 -27.25 7.76 -12.46
C ALA A 186 -26.17 7.79 -11.36
N MET A 187 -24.93 7.44 -11.68
CA MET A 187 -23.80 7.51 -10.75
C MET A 187 -23.54 8.94 -10.24
N GLU A 188 -23.70 9.97 -11.08
CA GLU A 188 -23.46 11.38 -10.72
C GLU A 188 -24.36 11.91 -9.60
N VAL A 189 -25.57 11.37 -9.46
CA VAL A 189 -26.57 11.83 -8.47
C VAL A 189 -26.59 10.95 -7.21
N LEU A 190 -25.82 9.87 -7.18
CA LEU A 190 -25.69 9.05 -5.97
C LEU A 190 -24.84 9.78 -4.91
N PRO A 191 -25.15 9.56 -3.61
CA PRO A 191 -24.34 10.14 -2.54
C PRO A 191 -22.95 9.51 -2.49
N GLU A 192 -21.97 10.26 -1.99
CA GLU A 192 -20.66 9.70 -1.64
C GLU A 192 -20.80 8.55 -0.64
N GLN A 193 -19.87 7.59 -0.74
CA GLN A 193 -19.82 6.48 0.20
C GLN A 193 -19.55 7.00 1.62
N LYS A 194 -20.56 6.91 2.49
CA LYS A 194 -20.36 7.08 3.94
C LYS A 194 -19.72 5.84 4.53
N ALA A 195 -19.07 5.99 5.68
CA ALA A 195 -18.57 4.85 6.44
C ALA A 195 -19.69 3.80 6.60
N LEU A 196 -19.40 2.56 6.20
CA LEU A 196 -20.36 1.46 6.28
C LEU A 196 -20.63 1.14 7.75
N HIS A 197 -21.77 1.60 8.26
CA HIS A 197 -22.31 1.18 9.54
C HIS A 197 -22.79 -0.27 9.45
N MET A 198 -22.22 -1.13 10.29
CA MET A 198 -22.68 -2.51 10.46
C MET A 198 -24.13 -2.53 10.98
N ASN A 199 -24.83 -3.62 10.69
CA ASN A 199 -26.24 -3.83 11.07
C ASN A 199 -27.25 -2.85 10.44
N GLN A 200 -26.95 -2.32 9.25
CA GLN A 200 -27.86 -1.49 8.48
C GLN A 200 -27.77 -1.81 6.99
N LYS A 201 -28.92 -1.81 6.32
CA LYS A 201 -28.95 -1.75 4.85
C LYS A 201 -28.45 -0.37 4.40
N HIS A 202 -27.47 -0.36 3.50
CA HIS A 202 -26.96 0.87 2.92
C HIS A 202 -27.76 1.28 1.68
N PRO A 203 -28.00 2.59 1.49
CA PRO A 203 -28.47 3.08 0.21
C PRO A 203 -27.36 2.91 -0.84
N ASN A 204 -27.75 2.91 -2.12
CA ASN A 204 -26.80 3.01 -3.22
C ASN A 204 -25.94 4.28 -3.06
N TYR A 205 -24.67 4.17 -3.42
CA TYR A 205 -23.69 5.24 -3.34
C TYR A 205 -22.82 5.24 -4.59
N GLU A 206 -22.16 6.36 -4.86
CA GLU A 206 -21.29 6.45 -6.02
C GLU A 206 -20.00 5.62 -5.84
N ASP A 207 -19.74 4.72 -6.79
CA ASP A 207 -18.45 4.04 -6.92
C ASP A 207 -17.99 4.12 -8.36
N TRP A 208 -17.22 5.16 -8.66
CA TRP A 208 -16.72 5.44 -10.00
C TRP A 208 -15.74 4.37 -10.51
N HIS A 209 -15.14 3.55 -9.63
CA HIS A 209 -14.29 2.43 -10.05
C HIS A 209 -15.08 1.31 -10.73
N CYS A 210 -16.40 1.23 -10.50
CA CYS A 210 -17.26 0.28 -11.18
C CYS A 210 -17.35 0.56 -12.69
N LEU A 211 -17.17 1.81 -13.13
CA LEU A 211 -17.24 2.24 -14.54
C LEU A 211 -16.00 1.84 -15.37
N ARG A 212 -15.47 0.64 -15.13
CA ARG A 212 -14.21 0.09 -15.69
C ARG A 212 -14.30 -0.46 -17.11
N TYR A 213 -15.48 -0.49 -17.72
CA TYR A 213 -15.66 -1.09 -19.05
C TYR A 213 -15.43 -0.05 -20.16
N PRO A 214 -14.86 -0.44 -21.32
CA PRO A 214 -14.48 0.51 -22.38
C PRO A 214 -15.61 1.43 -22.87
N VAL A 215 -16.86 0.94 -22.88
CA VAL A 215 -18.04 1.70 -23.30
C VAL A 215 -18.28 2.96 -22.46
N TYR A 216 -17.77 3.01 -21.23
CA TYR A 216 -17.87 4.17 -20.34
C TYR A 216 -16.82 5.25 -20.58
N LEU A 217 -15.76 4.99 -21.37
CA LEU A 217 -14.68 5.95 -21.52
C LEU A 217 -15.18 7.28 -22.11
N LYS A 218 -15.97 7.23 -23.17
CA LYS A 218 -16.52 8.42 -23.83
C LYS A 218 -17.41 9.27 -22.89
N PRO A 219 -18.45 8.73 -22.25
CA PRO A 219 -19.31 9.53 -21.36
C PRO A 219 -18.55 10.06 -20.13
N VAL A 220 -17.60 9.30 -19.58
CA VAL A 220 -16.76 9.77 -18.47
C VAL A 220 -15.83 10.90 -18.92
N LEU A 221 -15.20 10.81 -20.11
CA LEU A 221 -14.34 11.89 -20.63
C LEU A 221 -15.11 13.18 -20.91
N GLN A 222 -16.39 13.11 -21.29
CA GLN A 222 -17.22 14.32 -21.41
C GLN A 222 -17.37 15.04 -20.06
N ARG A 223 -17.44 14.29 -18.96
CA ARG A 223 -17.54 14.82 -17.59
C ARG A 223 -16.22 15.27 -17.01
N ALA A 224 -15.14 14.59 -17.39
CA ALA A 224 -13.76 14.98 -17.05
C ALA A 224 -13.44 16.43 -17.47
N LYS A 225 -14.07 16.94 -18.54
CA LYS A 225 -13.95 18.35 -18.98
C LYS A 225 -14.41 19.35 -17.92
N PHE A 226 -15.31 18.95 -17.01
CA PHE A 226 -15.76 19.76 -15.87
C PHE A 226 -14.89 19.55 -14.62
N ARG A 227 -13.78 18.81 -14.73
CA ARG A 227 -12.74 18.65 -13.70
C ARG A 227 -13.23 18.04 -12.38
N GLN A 228 -14.22 17.16 -12.44
CA GLN A 228 -14.65 16.39 -11.27
C GLN A 228 -13.65 15.27 -10.98
N LEU A 229 -12.95 15.29 -9.83
CA LEU A 229 -11.89 14.32 -9.51
C LEU A 229 -12.33 12.86 -9.61
N LYS A 230 -13.57 12.55 -9.20
CA LYS A 230 -14.16 11.21 -9.27
C LYS A 230 -14.22 10.61 -10.68
N THR A 231 -14.29 11.46 -11.72
CA THR A 231 -14.21 10.99 -13.12
C THR A 231 -12.85 10.38 -13.45
N LEU A 232 -11.78 10.81 -12.78
CA LEU A 232 -10.46 10.22 -12.94
C LEU A 232 -10.40 8.80 -12.36
N ASP A 233 -11.10 8.51 -11.26
CA ASP A 233 -11.16 7.14 -10.72
C ASP A 233 -11.81 6.15 -11.70
N ALA A 234 -12.86 6.59 -12.41
CA ALA A 234 -13.44 5.82 -13.51
C ALA A 234 -12.46 5.63 -14.67
N ILE A 235 -11.88 6.72 -15.20
CA ILE A 235 -10.89 6.62 -16.30
C ILE A 235 -9.75 5.71 -15.90
N GLY A 236 -9.21 5.88 -14.68
CA GLY A 236 -8.14 5.11 -14.08
C GLY A 236 -8.46 3.62 -13.95
N SER A 237 -9.73 3.25 -13.84
CA SER A 237 -10.18 1.86 -13.73
C SER A 237 -10.45 1.18 -15.08
N ILE A 238 -10.55 1.94 -16.19
CA ILE A 238 -10.81 1.38 -17.54
C ILE A 238 -9.51 0.81 -18.15
N PRO A 239 -9.34 -0.51 -18.28
CA PRO A 239 -8.06 -1.11 -18.62
C PRO A 239 -7.82 -1.11 -20.14
N THR A 240 -7.89 0.06 -20.78
CA THR A 240 -7.63 0.21 -22.22
C THR A 240 -6.51 1.23 -22.51
N PRO A 241 -5.80 1.07 -23.63
CA PRO A 241 -4.81 2.05 -24.10
C PRO A 241 -5.39 3.43 -24.35
N GLU A 242 -6.65 3.53 -24.77
CA GLU A 242 -7.33 4.80 -25.01
C GLU A 242 -7.57 5.55 -23.69
N ALA A 243 -7.87 4.84 -22.60
CA ALA A 243 -7.95 5.43 -21.27
C ALA A 243 -6.57 5.88 -20.75
N THR A 244 -5.50 5.14 -21.08
CA THR A 244 -4.12 5.55 -20.77
C THR A 244 -3.75 6.82 -21.52
N GLN A 245 -4.04 6.90 -22.81
CA GLN A 245 -3.84 8.10 -23.62
C GLN A 245 -4.62 9.30 -23.06
N ALA A 246 -5.86 9.07 -22.61
CA ALA A 246 -6.64 10.12 -21.98
C ALA A 246 -5.98 10.64 -20.70
N LEU A 247 -5.45 9.76 -19.84
CA LEU A 247 -4.70 10.19 -18.65
C LEU A 247 -3.45 11.00 -19.03
N ILE A 248 -2.69 10.59 -20.05
CA ILE A 248 -1.53 11.37 -20.54
C ILE A 248 -1.94 12.80 -20.90
N THR A 249 -3.07 12.97 -21.58
CA THR A 249 -3.63 14.30 -21.90
C THR A 249 -4.03 15.06 -20.62
N LEU A 250 -4.74 14.41 -19.69
CA LEU A 250 -5.28 15.05 -18.48
C LEU A 250 -4.19 15.45 -17.47
N VAL A 251 -3.01 14.82 -17.53
CA VAL A 251 -1.83 15.22 -16.73
C VAL A 251 -1.29 16.60 -17.13
N ARG A 252 -1.64 17.12 -18.31
CA ARG A 252 -1.27 18.47 -18.77
C ARG A 252 -2.32 19.53 -18.44
N GLU A 253 -3.40 19.18 -17.74
CA GLU A 253 -4.43 20.15 -17.32
C GLU A 253 -3.85 21.22 -16.38
N SER A 254 -4.48 22.40 -16.38
CA SER A 254 -4.02 23.53 -15.56
C SER A 254 -4.36 23.39 -14.07
N ASN A 255 -5.36 22.58 -13.71
CA ASN A 255 -5.73 22.36 -12.31
C ASN A 255 -4.77 21.36 -11.65
N TRP A 256 -4.05 21.82 -10.62
CA TRP A 256 -3.00 21.06 -9.93
C TRP A 256 -3.46 19.73 -9.34
N GLU A 257 -4.56 19.73 -8.58
CA GLU A 257 -5.08 18.53 -7.93
C GLU A 257 -5.51 17.49 -8.97
N TYR A 258 -6.18 17.96 -10.03
CA TYR A 258 -6.67 17.14 -11.13
C TYR A 258 -5.53 16.49 -11.92
N ARG A 259 -4.52 17.26 -12.34
CA ARG A 259 -3.34 16.69 -13.06
C ARG A 259 -2.54 15.74 -12.19
N THR A 260 -2.42 16.01 -10.89
CA THR A 260 -1.70 15.15 -9.93
C THR A 260 -2.40 13.82 -9.77
N LYS A 261 -3.72 13.81 -9.62
CA LYS A 261 -4.51 12.59 -9.59
C LYS A 261 -4.41 11.82 -10.91
N ALA A 262 -4.45 12.50 -12.06
CA ALA A 262 -4.25 11.87 -13.35
C ALA A 262 -2.86 11.22 -13.48
N ALA A 263 -1.82 11.87 -12.96
CA ALA A 263 -0.44 11.36 -12.98
C ALA A 263 -0.28 10.14 -12.07
N GLU A 264 -0.90 10.13 -10.89
CA GLU A 264 -0.95 8.97 -10.00
C GLU A 264 -1.61 7.76 -10.68
N LEU A 265 -2.70 7.99 -11.42
CA LEU A 265 -3.41 6.93 -12.13
C LEU A 265 -2.65 6.47 -13.37
N LEU A 266 -1.98 7.37 -14.09
CA LEU A 266 -1.10 7.02 -15.20
C LEU A 266 0.06 6.14 -14.72
N ALA A 267 0.73 6.53 -13.62
CA ALA A 267 1.84 5.77 -13.06
C ALA A 267 1.46 4.34 -12.60
N ARG A 268 0.17 4.08 -12.33
CA ARG A 268 -0.36 2.74 -12.01
C ARG A 268 -0.55 1.84 -13.23
N ARG A 269 -0.54 2.39 -14.44
CA ARG A 269 -0.76 1.68 -15.71
C ARG A 269 0.52 1.34 -16.45
N LEU A 270 1.63 1.91 -16.00
CA LEU A 270 2.92 1.63 -16.59
C LEU A 270 3.33 0.19 -16.27
N PRO A 271 4.06 -0.47 -17.17
CA PRO A 271 4.57 -1.80 -16.91
C PRO A 271 5.49 -1.79 -15.70
N GLU A 272 5.58 -2.90 -14.98
CA GLU A 272 6.55 -3.04 -13.90
C GLU A 272 7.97 -2.80 -14.47
N PRO A 273 8.79 -1.94 -13.83
CA PRO A 273 10.17 -1.74 -14.23
C PRO A 273 10.92 -3.07 -14.32
N GLN A 274 11.60 -3.32 -15.44
CA GLN A 274 12.44 -4.51 -15.60
C GLN A 274 13.70 -4.38 -14.75
N ARG A 275 13.59 -4.75 -13.48
CA ARG A 275 14.69 -4.77 -12.52
C ARG A 275 15.46 -6.09 -12.63
N SER A 276 16.79 -6.00 -12.62
CA SER A 276 17.65 -7.16 -12.42
C SER A 276 17.28 -7.87 -11.10
N SER A 277 17.53 -9.18 -11.00
CA SER A 277 17.17 -9.98 -9.82
C SER A 277 17.76 -9.44 -8.51
N ARG A 278 18.84 -8.65 -8.60
CA ARG A 278 19.52 -7.99 -7.47
C ARG A 278 18.72 -6.85 -6.85
N LEU A 279 17.83 -6.19 -7.60
CA LEU A 279 17.06 -5.01 -7.16
C LEU A 279 15.61 -5.32 -6.74
N LYS A 280 15.17 -6.59 -6.78
CA LYS A 280 13.75 -6.98 -6.58
C LYS A 280 13.21 -6.81 -5.15
N ASN A 281 14.09 -6.61 -4.18
CA ASN A 281 13.76 -6.77 -2.76
C ASN A 281 13.37 -5.48 -2.01
N ARG A 282 13.23 -4.33 -2.68
CA ARG A 282 12.91 -3.05 -1.99
C ARG A 282 11.41 -2.81 -1.77
N TRP A 283 10.52 -3.49 -2.49
CA TRP A 283 9.08 -3.18 -2.57
C TRP A 283 8.15 -4.19 -1.86
N TYR A 284 8.64 -4.90 -0.84
CA TYR A 284 7.93 -6.02 -0.20
C TYR A 284 6.54 -5.70 0.36
N PHE A 285 6.19 -4.43 0.59
CA PHE A 285 4.90 -4.06 1.15
C PHE A 285 3.72 -4.02 0.14
N ASN A 286 3.92 -4.35 -1.15
CA ASN A 286 2.83 -4.25 -2.14
C ASN A 286 2.69 -5.41 -3.15
N LEU A 287 3.25 -6.60 -2.89
CA LEU A 287 3.21 -7.75 -3.81
C LEU A 287 1.82 -8.10 -4.38
N LYS A 288 0.73 -7.77 -3.67
CA LYS A 288 -0.64 -8.15 -4.05
C LYS A 288 -1.39 -7.06 -4.81
N ARG A 289 -1.18 -5.80 -4.43
CA ARG A 289 -1.55 -4.64 -5.27
C ARG A 289 -0.86 -4.76 -6.63
N GLN A 290 0.31 -5.38 -6.67
CA GLN A 290 1.09 -5.63 -7.88
C GLN A 290 0.31 -6.47 -8.91
N GLN A 291 -0.32 -7.59 -8.55
CA GLN A 291 -1.05 -8.43 -9.54
C GLN A 291 -2.18 -7.70 -10.26
N HIS A 292 -2.96 -6.89 -9.53
CA HIS A 292 -4.02 -6.08 -10.14
C HIS A 292 -3.44 -5.01 -11.06
N LEU A 293 -2.38 -4.33 -10.61
CA LEU A 293 -1.68 -3.32 -11.41
C LEU A 293 -0.99 -3.94 -12.64
N GLU A 294 -0.45 -5.15 -12.53
CA GLU A 294 0.13 -5.91 -13.63
C GLU A 294 -0.94 -6.25 -14.68
N LYS A 295 -2.11 -6.77 -14.25
CA LYS A 295 -3.24 -7.02 -15.17
C LYS A 295 -3.69 -5.71 -15.85
N LEU A 296 -3.80 -4.62 -15.08
CA LEU A 296 -4.15 -3.31 -15.61
C LEU A 296 -3.11 -2.83 -16.64
N ALA A 297 -1.82 -2.90 -16.33
CA ALA A 297 -0.74 -2.51 -17.23
C ALA A 297 -0.71 -3.38 -18.50
N GLN A 298 -0.83 -4.71 -18.38
CA GLN A 298 -0.89 -5.64 -19.51
C GLN A 298 -2.02 -5.30 -20.50
N GLN A 299 -3.16 -4.83 -20.00
CA GLN A 299 -4.33 -4.50 -20.83
C GLN A 299 -4.31 -3.06 -21.37
N SER A 300 -3.74 -2.12 -20.60
CA SER A 300 -3.84 -0.68 -20.87
C SER A 300 -2.57 -0.03 -21.39
N TRP A 301 -1.42 -0.69 -21.32
CA TRP A 301 -0.16 -0.15 -21.83
C TRP A 301 0.10 -0.56 -23.28
N LYS A 302 0.58 0.39 -24.10
CA LYS A 302 1.09 0.13 -25.44
C LYS A 302 2.48 0.77 -25.58
N PRO A 303 3.48 0.08 -26.17
CA PRO A 303 4.82 0.65 -26.39
C PRO A 303 4.80 1.98 -27.16
N SER A 304 3.82 2.21 -28.04
CA SER A 304 3.65 3.48 -28.76
C SER A 304 3.39 4.70 -27.86
N LEU A 305 3.01 4.49 -26.59
CA LEU A 305 2.80 5.56 -25.60
C LEU A 305 4.09 5.92 -24.83
N GLN A 306 5.16 5.12 -24.99
CA GLN A 306 6.38 5.24 -24.18
C GLN A 306 7.03 6.61 -24.28
N ASP A 307 7.25 7.12 -25.49
CA ASP A 307 7.95 8.39 -25.69
C ASP A 307 7.12 9.58 -25.16
N GLU A 308 5.79 9.51 -25.26
CA GLU A 308 4.92 10.57 -24.72
C GLU A 308 4.94 10.60 -23.18
N VAL A 309 4.88 9.42 -22.54
CA VAL A 309 5.02 9.31 -21.07
C VAL A 309 6.42 9.74 -20.63
N ARG A 310 7.47 9.35 -21.35
CA ARG A 310 8.85 9.78 -21.05
C ARG A 310 8.97 11.30 -21.10
N ALA A 311 8.48 11.94 -22.17
CA ALA A 311 8.52 13.40 -22.30
C ALA A 311 7.77 14.10 -21.15
N LEU A 312 6.58 13.58 -20.79
CA LEU A 312 5.80 14.08 -19.67
C LEU A 312 6.53 13.92 -18.33
N ALA A 313 7.14 12.76 -18.11
CA ALA A 313 7.88 12.48 -16.88
C ALA A 313 9.08 13.41 -16.71
N LEU A 314 9.82 13.70 -17.80
CA LEU A 314 10.91 14.67 -17.81
C LEU A 314 10.44 16.10 -17.53
N GLU A 315 9.25 16.50 -18.01
CA GLU A 315 8.63 17.78 -17.63
C GLU A 315 8.34 17.80 -16.11
N TRP A 316 7.79 16.72 -15.58
CA TRP A 316 7.37 16.63 -14.18
C TRP A 316 8.54 16.64 -13.19
N ILE A 317 9.68 16.01 -13.49
CA ILE A 317 10.86 16.06 -12.61
C ILE A 317 11.52 17.45 -12.56
N ARG A 318 11.17 18.35 -13.49
CA ARG A 318 11.60 19.76 -13.48
C ARG A 318 10.67 20.66 -12.69
N ASN A 319 9.51 20.15 -12.26
CA ASN A 319 8.56 20.90 -11.45
C ASN A 319 9.16 21.20 -10.05
N PRO A 320 8.92 22.38 -9.45
CA PRO A 320 9.37 22.66 -8.09
C PRO A 320 8.63 21.88 -7.00
N ASP A 321 7.43 21.35 -7.28
CA ASP A 321 6.64 20.57 -6.32
C ASP A 321 7.19 19.14 -6.18
N SER A 322 7.46 18.73 -4.94
CA SER A 322 8.07 17.43 -4.63
C SER A 322 7.19 16.24 -5.02
N LYS A 323 5.85 16.38 -5.00
CA LYS A 323 4.93 15.31 -5.40
C LYS A 323 4.93 15.14 -6.93
N ALA A 324 4.98 16.23 -7.69
CA ALA A 324 5.19 16.13 -9.15
C ALA A 324 6.52 15.47 -9.49
N VAL A 325 7.61 15.85 -8.83
CA VAL A 325 8.92 15.24 -9.09
C VAL A 325 8.90 13.74 -8.79
N ALA A 326 8.30 13.32 -7.68
CA ALA A 326 8.18 11.91 -7.32
C ALA A 326 7.35 11.11 -8.35
N LEU A 327 6.23 11.67 -8.83
CA LEU A 327 5.41 11.04 -9.86
C LEU A 327 6.13 10.97 -11.20
N GLY A 328 6.85 12.03 -11.61
CA GLY A 328 7.69 12.02 -12.80
C GLY A 328 8.78 10.96 -12.72
N ALA A 329 9.50 10.89 -11.59
CA ALA A 329 10.53 9.89 -11.36
C ALA A 329 9.97 8.46 -11.40
N ARG A 330 8.79 8.23 -10.81
CA ARG A 330 8.09 6.94 -10.89
C ARG A 330 7.69 6.56 -12.32
N MET A 331 7.29 7.53 -13.15
CA MET A 331 7.02 7.26 -14.56
C MET A 331 8.30 6.88 -15.31
N LEU A 332 9.40 7.61 -15.06
CA LEU A 332 10.70 7.34 -15.68
C LEU A 332 11.18 5.90 -15.42
N GLN A 333 10.98 5.36 -14.22
CA GLN A 333 11.33 3.96 -13.90
C GLN A 333 10.78 2.94 -14.92
N CYS A 334 9.72 3.26 -15.66
CA CYS A 334 9.13 2.35 -16.63
C CYS A 334 9.57 2.64 -18.08
N VAL A 335 9.99 3.87 -18.38
CA VAL A 335 10.16 4.36 -19.76
C VAL A 335 11.49 5.05 -20.05
N GLU A 336 12.36 5.22 -19.03
CA GLU A 336 13.60 5.99 -19.18
C GLU A 336 14.62 5.33 -20.12
N LYS A 337 15.49 6.15 -20.68
CA LYS A 337 16.68 5.75 -21.43
C LYS A 337 17.92 6.30 -20.72
N THR A 338 19.09 5.74 -21.02
CA THR A 338 20.36 6.20 -20.42
C THR A 338 20.63 7.70 -20.70
N GLU A 339 20.12 8.24 -21.81
CA GLU A 339 20.22 9.67 -22.13
C GLU A 339 19.46 10.59 -21.15
N ASP A 340 18.52 10.07 -20.36
CA ASP A 340 17.74 10.85 -19.39
C ASP A 340 18.52 11.14 -18.09
N ALA A 341 19.64 10.45 -17.89
CA ALA A 341 20.42 10.51 -16.66
C ALA A 341 20.76 11.95 -16.21
N PRO A 342 21.22 12.87 -17.09
CA PRO A 342 21.53 14.23 -16.68
C PRO A 342 20.35 14.94 -16.01
N GLN A 343 19.13 14.77 -16.53
CA GLN A 343 17.93 15.43 -16.02
C GLN A 343 17.46 14.81 -14.70
N ILE A 344 17.60 13.49 -14.54
CA ILE A 344 17.30 12.78 -13.30
C ILE A 344 18.27 13.22 -12.19
N PHE A 345 19.57 13.30 -12.48
CA PHE A 345 20.56 13.77 -11.52
C PHE A 345 20.38 15.25 -11.17
N GLU A 346 20.01 16.10 -12.13
CA GLU A 346 19.70 17.50 -11.85
C GLU A 346 18.49 17.63 -10.91
N ALA A 347 17.44 16.81 -11.12
CA ALA A 347 16.28 16.76 -10.23
C ALA A 347 16.64 16.27 -8.82
N LEU A 348 17.51 15.27 -8.71
CA LEU A 348 18.01 14.76 -7.43
C LEU A 348 18.87 15.80 -6.70
N GLU A 349 19.73 16.54 -7.41
CA GLU A 349 20.54 17.62 -6.84
C GLU A 349 19.66 18.73 -6.26
N ARG A 350 18.62 19.14 -6.99
CA ARG A 350 17.62 20.10 -6.50
C ARG A 350 16.89 19.57 -5.28
N ALA A 351 16.46 18.31 -5.29
CA ALA A 351 15.75 17.70 -4.18
C ALA A 351 16.61 17.64 -2.91
N LEU A 352 17.90 17.31 -3.04
CA LEU A 352 18.86 17.33 -1.93
C LEU A 352 19.11 18.75 -1.41
N SER A 353 19.20 19.72 -2.32
CA SER A 353 19.36 21.14 -1.96
C SER A 353 18.14 21.70 -1.22
N ALA A 354 16.94 21.21 -1.48
CA ALA A 354 15.71 21.65 -0.82
C ALA A 354 15.45 20.98 0.54
N THR A 355 16.03 19.80 0.79
CA THR A 355 15.72 18.94 1.95
C THR A 355 16.80 19.01 3.03
N PHE A 356 17.26 20.21 3.39
CA PHE A 356 18.42 20.37 4.28
C PHE A 356 18.15 20.21 5.79
N SER A 357 16.89 20.13 6.22
CA SER A 357 16.59 20.00 7.65
C SER A 357 16.91 18.58 8.13
N SER A 358 17.80 18.47 9.12
CA SER A 358 18.05 17.20 9.83
C SER A 358 16.76 16.70 10.47
N ARG A 359 16.51 15.40 10.38
CA ARG A 359 15.39 14.72 11.04
C ARG A 359 15.74 14.50 12.51
N SER A 360 15.49 15.50 13.35
CA SER A 360 15.82 15.47 14.78
C SER A 360 14.60 15.34 15.70
N GLY A 361 13.39 15.50 15.16
CA GLY A 361 12.13 15.44 15.90
C GLY A 361 11.71 14.02 16.26
N ALA A 362 11.05 13.86 17.41
CA ALA A 362 10.53 12.57 17.87
C ALA A 362 9.46 11.95 16.93
N THR A 363 8.84 12.78 16.07
CA THR A 363 7.81 12.39 15.10
C THR A 363 8.33 12.34 13.66
N ASP A 364 9.62 12.64 13.44
CA ASP A 364 10.17 12.68 12.09
C ASP A 364 10.21 11.28 11.48
N ASN A 365 9.96 11.19 10.17
CA ASN A 365 10.11 9.92 9.47
C ASN A 365 11.59 9.65 9.18
N ILE A 366 12.26 8.92 10.07
CA ILE A 366 13.66 8.51 9.89
C ILE A 366 13.82 7.22 9.08
N LEU A 367 12.72 6.54 8.74
CA LEU A 367 12.77 5.24 8.07
C LEU A 367 12.99 5.36 6.56
N ASN A 368 12.61 6.50 5.98
CA ASN A 368 12.67 6.76 4.55
C ASN A 368 13.23 8.15 4.30
N PHE A 369 13.79 8.35 3.11
CA PHE A 369 14.05 9.70 2.61
C PHE A 369 12.75 10.43 2.31
N PRO A 370 12.71 11.77 2.46
CA PRO A 370 11.57 12.55 2.04
C PRO A 370 11.39 12.44 0.51
N SER A 371 10.12 12.43 0.08
CA SER A 371 9.77 12.61 -1.33
C SER A 371 10.38 13.92 -1.85
N PRO A 372 11.03 13.95 -3.02
CA PRO A 372 11.05 12.92 -4.07
C PRO A 372 12.33 12.07 -4.13
N ILE A 373 13.20 12.11 -3.11
CA ILE A 373 14.55 11.52 -3.18
C ILE A 373 14.47 10.02 -3.47
N TYR A 374 13.58 9.29 -2.79
CA TYR A 374 13.46 7.85 -2.94
C TYR A 374 13.06 7.43 -4.36
N GLU A 375 12.08 8.11 -4.96
CA GLU A 375 11.61 7.83 -6.32
C GLU A 375 12.67 8.16 -7.37
N LEU A 376 13.45 9.23 -7.16
CA LEU A 376 14.57 9.60 -8.02
C LEU A 376 15.72 8.59 -7.93
N LEU A 377 16.08 8.14 -6.73
CA LEU A 377 17.09 7.08 -6.57
C LEU A 377 16.65 5.78 -7.26
N SER A 378 15.38 5.40 -7.09
CA SER A 378 14.80 4.25 -7.80
C SER A 378 14.86 4.39 -9.32
N ALA A 379 14.77 5.59 -9.88
CA ALA A 379 14.99 5.82 -11.31
C ALA A 379 16.47 5.70 -11.70
N THR A 380 17.39 6.19 -10.85
CA THR A 380 18.84 6.01 -11.11
C THR A 380 19.28 4.54 -11.06
N GLU A 381 18.67 3.72 -10.19
CA GLU A 381 18.94 2.27 -10.12
C GLU A 381 18.77 1.59 -11.48
N LEU A 382 17.71 1.96 -12.21
CA LEU A 382 17.36 1.37 -13.49
C LEU A 382 18.24 1.86 -14.64
N LEU A 383 18.84 3.04 -14.51
CA LEU A 383 19.88 3.48 -15.44
C LEU A 383 21.10 2.57 -15.35
N TYR A 384 21.48 2.10 -14.16
CA TYR A 384 22.59 1.13 -13.98
C TYR A 384 22.29 -0.21 -14.62
N ASP A 385 21.08 -0.73 -14.43
CA ASP A 385 20.65 -1.97 -15.09
C ASP A 385 20.69 -1.84 -16.63
N LYS A 386 20.58 -0.61 -17.17
CA LYS A 386 20.70 -0.28 -18.60
C LYS A 386 22.12 0.07 -19.03
N GLY A 387 23.12 -0.09 -18.17
CA GLY A 387 24.54 0.13 -18.49
C GLY A 387 25.01 1.59 -18.38
N TYR A 388 24.28 2.46 -17.67
CA TYR A 388 24.77 3.80 -17.38
C TYR A 388 25.96 3.74 -16.40
N GLU A 389 27.10 4.31 -16.79
CA GLU A 389 28.27 4.42 -15.93
C GLU A 389 28.15 5.66 -15.02
N LEU A 390 28.05 5.43 -13.71
CA LEU A 390 28.08 6.52 -12.73
C LEU A 390 29.49 6.78 -12.24
N LYS A 391 29.80 8.07 -12.20
CA LYS A 391 30.96 8.62 -11.48
C LYS A 391 30.42 9.49 -10.35
N PRO A 392 30.93 9.34 -9.12
CA PRO A 392 30.48 10.15 -8.00
C PRO A 392 31.06 11.58 -8.09
N ASP A 393 30.41 12.46 -8.86
CA ASP A 393 30.73 13.88 -8.95
C ASP A 393 29.51 14.74 -8.56
N GLY A 394 29.61 15.42 -7.41
CA GLY A 394 28.51 16.20 -6.83
C GLY A 394 27.59 15.38 -5.91
N GLN A 395 26.62 16.03 -5.26
CA GLN A 395 25.85 15.41 -4.19
C GLN A 395 24.92 14.30 -4.71
N ALA A 396 24.17 14.57 -5.78
CA ALA A 396 23.21 13.64 -6.35
C ALA A 396 23.85 12.34 -6.85
N ARG A 397 24.96 12.46 -7.58
CA ARG A 397 25.67 11.30 -8.13
C ARG A 397 26.39 10.52 -7.04
N THR A 398 26.98 11.18 -6.05
CA THR A 398 27.53 10.49 -4.87
C THR A 398 26.44 9.75 -4.08
N LEU A 399 25.26 10.35 -3.90
CA LEU A 399 24.15 9.67 -3.23
C LEU A 399 23.72 8.40 -3.99
N ALA A 400 23.50 8.53 -5.31
CA ALA A 400 23.12 7.40 -6.14
C ALA A 400 24.21 6.31 -6.20
N TYR A 401 25.48 6.69 -6.09
CA TYR A 401 26.61 5.75 -6.04
C TYR A 401 26.54 4.89 -4.78
N PHE A 402 26.39 5.52 -3.62
CA PHE A 402 26.26 4.78 -2.36
C PHE A 402 24.97 3.95 -2.30
N ASP A 403 23.85 4.49 -2.81
CA ASP A 403 22.59 3.75 -2.89
C ASP A 403 22.74 2.49 -3.75
N TYR A 404 23.32 2.62 -4.96
CA TYR A 404 23.59 1.49 -5.84
C TYR A 404 24.44 0.41 -5.15
N LEU A 405 25.56 0.79 -4.53
CA LEU A 405 26.44 -0.14 -3.81
C LEU A 405 25.74 -0.82 -2.62
N ALA A 406 24.90 -0.09 -1.89
CA ALA A 406 24.12 -0.63 -0.78
C ALA A 406 23.13 -1.71 -1.23
N VAL A 407 22.59 -1.59 -2.45
CA VAL A 407 21.67 -2.58 -3.02
C VAL A 407 22.41 -3.76 -3.65
N ILE A 408 23.40 -3.52 -4.52
CA ILE A 408 24.07 -4.61 -5.24
C ILE A 408 25.06 -5.40 -4.37
N ARG A 409 25.60 -4.79 -3.31
CA ARG A 409 26.55 -5.38 -2.36
C ARG A 409 27.63 -6.20 -3.06
N PRO A 410 28.50 -5.55 -3.86
CA PRO A 410 29.51 -6.29 -4.61
C PRO A 410 30.45 -7.02 -3.64
N PRO A 411 31.04 -8.16 -4.06
CA PRO A 411 31.99 -8.90 -3.22
C PRO A 411 33.24 -8.07 -2.91
N GLU A 412 33.64 -7.20 -3.83
CA GLU A 412 34.74 -6.25 -3.69
C GLU A 412 34.24 -4.84 -3.97
N MET A 413 34.64 -3.88 -3.15
CA MET A 413 34.26 -2.48 -3.35
C MET A 413 35.08 -1.87 -4.50
N PRO A 414 34.50 -0.94 -5.28
CA PRO A 414 35.27 -0.19 -6.26
C PRO A 414 36.48 0.52 -5.63
N GLU A 415 37.58 0.65 -6.38
CA GLU A 415 38.82 1.27 -5.88
C GLU A 415 38.63 2.70 -5.35
N ASP A 416 37.72 3.45 -5.96
CA ASP A 416 37.42 4.83 -5.58
C ASP A 416 36.47 4.96 -4.38
N TRP A 417 35.82 3.87 -3.95
CA TRP A 417 34.79 3.91 -2.92
C TRP A 417 35.28 4.53 -1.61
N LEU A 418 36.46 4.11 -1.13
CA LEU A 418 37.00 4.63 0.13
C LEU A 418 37.36 6.11 0.04
N THR A 419 37.87 6.56 -1.12
CA THR A 419 38.13 7.97 -1.37
C THR A 419 36.83 8.77 -1.38
N THR A 420 35.78 8.27 -2.04
CA THR A 420 34.44 8.89 -2.03
C THR A 420 33.87 8.96 -0.61
N MET A 421 34.05 7.90 0.20
CA MET A 421 33.67 7.87 1.62
C MET A 421 34.42 8.93 2.43
N ASP A 422 35.74 9.06 2.27
CA ASP A 422 36.55 10.06 2.96
C ASP A 422 36.09 11.50 2.67
N ILE A 423 35.72 11.77 1.41
CA ILE A 423 35.24 13.09 1.00
C ILE A 423 33.86 13.39 1.59
N HIS A 424 32.92 12.43 1.50
CA HIS A 424 31.50 12.73 1.64
C HIS A 424 30.83 12.18 2.91
N ALA A 425 31.31 11.10 3.51
CA ALA A 425 30.63 10.46 4.65
C ALA A 425 30.56 11.35 5.90
N SER A 426 31.42 12.36 6.00
CA SER A 426 31.47 13.30 7.13
C SER A 426 30.89 14.68 6.83
N SER A 427 30.79 15.06 5.55
CA SER A 427 30.52 16.45 5.13
C SER A 427 29.33 16.59 4.17
N GLY A 428 28.87 15.48 3.57
CA GLY A 428 27.72 15.47 2.66
C GLY A 428 26.41 15.75 3.38
N SER A 429 25.33 15.90 2.63
CA SER A 429 23.96 15.97 3.18
C SER A 429 23.64 14.70 3.99
N TYR A 430 22.63 14.76 4.88
CA TYR A 430 22.29 13.59 5.71
C TYR A 430 21.97 12.36 4.85
N ALA A 431 21.37 12.54 3.67
CA ALA A 431 21.07 11.44 2.76
C ALA A 431 22.35 10.73 2.28
N ILE A 432 23.38 11.51 1.94
CA ILE A 432 24.69 10.98 1.53
C ILE A 432 25.35 10.27 2.71
N ARG A 433 25.36 10.87 3.90
CA ARG A 433 25.97 10.24 5.09
C ARG A 433 25.25 8.94 5.48
N GLU A 434 23.93 8.91 5.37
CA GLU A 434 23.11 7.73 5.61
C GLU A 434 23.40 6.62 4.59
N MET A 435 23.37 6.91 3.29
CA MET A 435 23.66 5.90 2.27
C MET A 435 25.13 5.45 2.29
N ALA A 436 26.07 6.34 2.62
CA ALA A 436 27.46 5.98 2.84
C ALA A 436 27.60 4.85 3.88
N LEU A 437 26.90 4.95 5.01
CA LEU A 437 26.83 3.90 6.02
C LEU A 437 26.20 2.61 5.47
N TYR A 438 25.09 2.68 4.73
CA TYR A 438 24.47 1.49 4.16
C TYR A 438 25.31 0.80 3.07
N SER A 439 26.16 1.55 2.38
CA SER A 439 27.05 1.03 1.33
C SER A 439 28.28 0.27 1.86
N MET A 440 28.58 0.36 3.16
CA MET A 440 29.78 -0.27 3.71
C MET A 440 29.72 -1.80 3.62
N PRO A 441 30.87 -2.46 3.37
CA PRO A 441 31.00 -3.91 3.48
C PRO A 441 30.54 -4.43 4.85
N GLN A 442 30.06 -5.67 4.88
CA GLN A 442 29.65 -6.35 6.11
C GLN A 442 30.48 -7.63 6.28
N PRO A 443 31.33 -7.73 7.31
CA PRO A 443 31.55 -6.74 8.38
C PRO A 443 32.29 -5.47 7.90
N ALA A 444 32.12 -4.37 8.64
CA ALA A 444 32.78 -3.10 8.33
C ALA A 444 34.32 -3.19 8.48
N PRO A 445 35.09 -2.74 7.47
CA PRO A 445 36.56 -2.66 7.56
C PRO A 445 37.04 -1.73 8.69
N ASP A 446 38.26 -1.95 9.20
CA ASP A 446 38.87 -1.12 10.27
C ASP A 446 38.87 0.37 9.91
N SER A 447 39.23 0.67 8.65
CA SER A 447 39.27 2.03 8.11
C SER A 447 37.92 2.75 8.15
N CYS A 448 36.81 2.02 8.23
CA CYS A 448 35.45 2.56 8.18
C CYS A 448 34.83 2.79 9.56
N VAL A 449 35.43 2.26 10.64
CA VAL A 449 34.89 2.39 12.01
C VAL A 449 34.74 3.85 12.43
N LYS A 450 35.65 4.72 11.96
CA LYS A 450 35.60 6.17 12.20
C LYS A 450 34.27 6.80 11.75
N TYR A 451 33.71 6.36 10.62
CA TYR A 451 32.45 6.91 10.12
C TYR A 451 31.24 6.36 10.88
N VAL A 452 31.28 5.10 11.34
CA VAL A 452 30.22 4.56 12.21
C VAL A 452 30.16 5.36 13.52
N LYS A 453 31.32 5.64 14.12
CA LYS A 453 31.42 6.49 15.33
C LYS A 453 30.94 7.92 15.08
N LEU A 454 31.19 8.47 13.89
CA LEU A 454 30.68 9.78 13.50
C LEU A 454 29.15 9.76 13.34
N GLY A 455 28.62 8.76 12.62
CA GLY A 455 27.18 8.61 12.39
C GLY A 455 26.37 8.39 13.67
N LEU A 456 26.92 7.71 14.67
CA LEU A 456 26.30 7.57 16.00
C LEU A 456 26.16 8.90 16.76
N LYS A 457 26.87 9.94 16.34
CA LYS A 457 26.85 11.29 16.91
C LYS A 457 26.19 12.32 15.97
N ASP A 458 25.58 11.85 14.88
CA ASP A 458 25.00 12.73 13.87
C ASP A 458 23.76 13.47 14.41
N SER A 459 23.49 14.66 13.89
CA SER A 459 22.29 15.43 14.24
C SER A 459 21.02 14.90 13.57
N ASP A 460 21.14 14.16 12.47
CA ASP A 460 20.02 13.51 11.79
C ASP A 460 19.82 12.08 12.34
N LEU A 461 18.64 11.82 12.88
CA LEU A 461 18.33 10.55 13.54
C LEU A 461 18.28 9.35 12.58
N GLY A 462 18.09 9.56 11.27
CA GLY A 462 18.18 8.48 10.29
C GLY A 462 19.64 8.08 10.01
N VAL A 463 20.57 9.04 10.01
CA VAL A 463 22.01 8.74 9.98
C VAL A 463 22.42 7.96 11.24
N VAL A 464 21.96 8.38 12.43
CA VAL A 464 22.21 7.64 13.68
C VAL A 464 21.62 6.23 13.60
N GLN A 465 20.41 6.06 13.05
CA GLN A 465 19.79 4.75 12.87
C GLN A 465 20.63 3.83 11.96
N ALA A 466 21.08 4.34 10.82
CA ALA A 466 21.95 3.60 9.90
C ALA A 466 23.28 3.22 10.57
N ALA A 467 23.84 4.11 11.39
CA ALA A 467 25.07 3.85 12.14
C ALA A 467 24.87 2.77 13.21
N CYS A 468 23.75 2.77 13.95
CA CYS A 468 23.42 1.68 14.89
C CYS A 468 23.34 0.33 14.16
N ARG A 469 22.64 0.26 13.02
CA ARG A 469 22.54 -0.98 12.22
C ARG A 469 23.92 -1.47 11.77
N MET A 470 24.76 -0.57 11.27
CA MET A 470 26.13 -0.93 10.85
C MET A 470 27.01 -1.35 12.04
N ALA A 471 26.85 -0.71 13.20
CA ALA A 471 27.55 -1.12 14.41
C ALA A 471 27.21 -2.57 14.78
N GLY A 472 25.92 -2.93 14.79
CA GLY A 472 25.47 -4.29 15.03
C GLY A 472 26.04 -5.31 14.03
N THR A 473 25.97 -5.02 12.73
CA THR A 473 26.49 -5.94 11.69
C THR A 473 28.01 -6.06 11.68
N SER A 474 28.74 -5.04 12.14
CA SER A 474 30.21 -5.07 12.25
C SER A 474 30.73 -6.03 13.32
N LYS A 475 29.91 -6.34 14.34
CA LYS A 475 30.28 -7.15 15.52
C LYS A 475 31.48 -6.62 16.32
N ARG A 476 31.77 -5.31 16.23
CA ARG A 476 32.89 -4.68 16.95
C ARG A 476 32.46 -4.19 18.33
N SER A 477 32.97 -4.83 19.39
CA SER A 477 32.62 -4.51 20.78
C SER A 477 32.92 -3.06 21.18
N GLU A 478 33.91 -2.42 20.57
CA GLU A 478 34.23 -1.01 20.80
C GLU A 478 33.12 -0.03 20.40
N LEU A 479 32.12 -0.48 19.64
CA LEU A 479 30.93 0.32 19.28
C LEU A 479 29.77 0.16 20.25
N LEU A 480 29.86 -0.79 21.21
CA LEU A 480 28.77 -1.05 22.15
C LEU A 480 28.43 0.18 22.99
N GLN A 481 29.44 0.83 23.59
CA GLN A 481 29.19 1.97 24.46
C GLN A 481 28.53 3.15 23.71
N PRO A 482 29.04 3.58 22.54
CA PRO A 482 28.35 4.57 21.71
C PRO A 482 26.89 4.22 21.36
N VAL A 483 26.58 2.95 21.07
CA VAL A 483 25.21 2.51 20.77
C VAL A 483 24.31 2.58 22.01
N LEU A 484 24.81 2.19 23.19
CA LEU A 484 24.07 2.31 24.45
C LEU A 484 23.80 3.77 24.81
N ASP A 485 24.71 4.69 24.48
CA ASP A 485 24.51 6.11 24.70
C ASP A 485 23.36 6.66 23.84
N VAL A 486 23.26 6.22 22.57
CA VAL A 486 22.09 6.52 21.71
C VAL A 486 20.80 5.97 22.33
N LEU A 487 20.80 4.72 22.81
CA LEU A 487 19.62 4.10 23.41
C LEU A 487 19.12 4.84 24.67
N ARG A 488 20.04 5.31 25.52
CA ARG A 488 19.71 6.08 26.75
C ARG A 488 19.13 7.46 26.48
N THR A 489 19.53 8.08 25.38
CA THR A 489 19.25 9.49 25.09
C THR A 489 18.16 9.70 24.06
N SER A 490 17.88 8.69 23.25
CA SER A 490 16.86 8.77 22.21
C SER A 490 15.46 8.56 22.78
N HIS A 491 14.51 9.36 22.29
CA HIS A 491 13.08 9.15 22.50
C HIS A 491 12.36 8.72 21.21
N HIS A 492 13.11 8.51 20.12
CA HIS A 492 12.54 8.17 18.82
C HIS A 492 12.40 6.65 18.70
N ARG A 493 11.16 6.13 18.69
CA ARG A 493 10.85 4.69 18.73
C ARG A 493 11.68 3.83 17.77
N TRP A 494 11.77 4.23 16.51
CA TRP A 494 12.49 3.46 15.48
C TRP A 494 14.01 3.47 15.65
N LEU A 495 14.56 4.51 16.29
CA LEU A 495 15.98 4.61 16.59
C LEU A 495 16.30 3.76 17.83
N MET A 496 15.48 3.85 18.87
CA MET A 496 15.61 3.00 20.06
C MET A 496 15.60 1.51 19.69
N GLN A 497 14.68 1.10 18.81
CA GLN A 497 14.66 -0.29 18.33
C GLN A 497 15.97 -0.67 17.62
N ALA A 498 16.46 0.16 16.69
CA ALA A 498 17.70 -0.12 15.99
C ALA A 498 18.92 -0.15 16.91
N ALA A 499 18.98 0.74 17.92
CA ALA A 499 20.05 0.78 18.91
C ALA A 499 20.01 -0.44 19.84
N ALA A 500 18.82 -0.85 20.29
CA ALA A 500 18.64 -2.04 21.11
C ALA A 500 19.05 -3.32 20.35
N ASP A 501 18.60 -3.48 19.11
CA ASP A 501 18.96 -4.63 18.26
C ASP A 501 20.49 -4.70 18.03
N ALA A 502 21.12 -3.54 17.79
CA ALA A 502 22.56 -3.43 17.64
C ALA A 502 23.31 -3.77 18.93
N ALA A 503 22.88 -3.23 20.08
CA ALA A 503 23.49 -3.52 21.38
C ALA A 503 23.40 -5.01 21.74
N VAL A 504 22.26 -5.65 21.51
CA VAL A 504 22.09 -7.10 21.69
C VAL A 504 23.08 -7.87 20.81
N THR A 505 23.23 -7.48 19.54
CA THR A 505 24.19 -8.13 18.63
C THR A 505 25.65 -7.93 19.05
N LEU A 506 25.93 -6.85 19.79
CA LEU A 506 27.23 -6.53 20.39
C LEU A 506 27.42 -7.10 21.80
N ASN A 507 26.57 -8.04 22.23
CA ASN A 507 26.55 -8.69 23.55
C ASN A 507 26.17 -7.78 24.74
N GLY A 508 25.52 -6.66 24.48
CA GLY A 508 25.04 -5.71 25.49
C GLY A 508 23.62 -5.99 26.00
N GLN A 509 23.17 -7.25 26.00
CA GLN A 509 21.78 -7.56 26.37
C GLN A 509 21.43 -7.09 27.79
N TYR A 510 22.36 -7.18 28.75
CA TYR A 510 22.09 -6.80 30.14
C TYR A 510 21.87 -5.30 30.26
N GLU A 511 22.70 -4.51 29.59
CA GLU A 511 22.62 -3.05 29.57
C GLU A 511 21.31 -2.57 28.94
N VAL A 512 20.87 -3.23 27.86
CA VAL A 512 19.56 -2.95 27.23
C VAL A 512 18.40 -3.19 28.20
N TRP A 513 18.47 -4.20 29.07
CA TRP A 513 17.43 -4.44 30.08
C TRP A 513 17.38 -3.39 31.19
N THR A 514 18.49 -2.70 31.44
CA THR A 514 18.59 -1.68 32.50
C THR A 514 18.20 -0.28 32.06
N ILE A 515 18.10 -0.05 30.75
CA ILE A 515 17.67 1.22 30.12
C ILE A 515 16.18 1.10 29.80
#